data_AF-A0A1G2PVF1-F1
#
_entry.id   AF-A0A1G2PVF1-F1
#
_cell.length_a   1.000
_cell.length_b   1.000
_cell.length_c   1.000
_cell.angle_alpha   90.00
_cell.angle_beta   90.00
_cell.angle_gamma   90.00
#
_symmetry.space_group_name_H-M   'P 1'
#
loop_
_entity.id
_entity.type
_entity.pdbx_description
1 polymer ?
#
loop_
_entity_poly.entity_id
_entity_poly.type
_entity_poly.pdbx_seq_one_letter_code
_entity_poly.pdbx_strand_id
1 'polypeptide(L)'
;MPDAFRWQKLSMRDQIGNIGAELFRAARVPQHDVALARQMLERALELVDLTIGDAKWQENPLPLLRLRNEIAKLYIGQADDIESVYALL
;
A
#
# COMPACT_ATOMS: atom_id res chain seq x y z
N MET A 1 2.08 14.58 -1.09
CA MET A 1 0.81 13.87 -1.36
C MET A 1 0.58 13.83 -2.87
N PRO A 2 0.40 12.66 -3.50
CA PRO A 2 -0.07 12.57 -4.88
C PRO A 2 -1.40 13.31 -5.02
N ASP A 3 -1.63 13.86 -6.20
CA ASP A 3 -2.88 14.54 -6.53
C ASP A 3 -4.04 13.53 -6.50
N ALA A 4 -4.90 13.63 -5.48
CA ALA A 4 -6.05 12.75 -5.28
C ALA A 4 -6.99 12.73 -6.51
N PHE A 5 -7.10 13.86 -7.22
CA PHE A 5 -7.93 13.97 -8.42
C PHE A 5 -7.35 13.15 -9.58
N ARG A 6 -6.02 13.08 -9.69
CA ARG A 6 -5.36 12.22 -10.69
C ARG A 6 -5.45 10.75 -10.29
N TRP A 7 -5.35 10.44 -9.01
CA TRP A 7 -5.45 9.07 -8.50
C TRP A 7 -6.83 8.43 -8.76
N GLN A 8 -7.91 9.19 -8.54
CA GLN A 8 -9.28 8.70 -8.77
C GLN A 8 -9.60 8.38 -10.23
N LYS A 9 -8.83 8.94 -11.19
CA LYS A 9 -8.98 8.63 -12.63
C LYS A 9 -8.40 7.27 -13.01
N LEU A 10 -7.58 6.66 -12.15
CA LEU A 10 -7.03 5.34 -12.39
C LEU A 10 -8.11 4.27 -12.20
N SER A 11 -8.03 3.20 -13.00
CA SER A 11 -8.90 2.04 -12.79
C SER A 11 -8.63 1.39 -11.43
N MET A 12 -9.58 0.59 -10.93
CA MET A 12 -9.36 -0.18 -9.69
C MET A 12 -8.10 -1.05 -9.79
N ARG A 13 -7.89 -1.69 -10.95
CA ARG A 13 -6.70 -2.49 -11.24
C ARG A 13 -5.42 -1.66 -11.15
N ASP A 14 -5.39 -0.47 -11.75
CA ASP A 14 -4.20 0.38 -11.76
C ASP A 14 -3.87 0.89 -10.36
N GLN A 15 -4.87 1.22 -9.54
CA GLN A 15 -4.63 1.63 -8.15
C GLN A 15 -3.99 0.51 -7.33
N ILE A 16 -4.54 -0.71 -7.40
CA ILE A 16 -3.95 -1.89 -6.74
C ILE A 16 -2.55 -2.19 -7.30
N GLY A 17 -2.36 -2.10 -8.63
CA GLY A 17 -1.05 -2.31 -9.26
C GLY A 17 0.02 -1.31 -8.79
N ASN A 18 -0.35 -0.05 -8.61
CA ASN A 18 0.56 0.97 -8.07
C ASN A 18 0.87 0.71 -6.58
N ILE A 19 -0.11 0.32 -5.76
CA ILE A 19 0.12 -0.10 -4.37
C ILE A 19 1.09 -1.29 -4.31
N GLY A 20 0.83 -2.33 -5.11
CA GLY A 20 1.69 -3.50 -5.21
C GLY A 20 3.11 -3.17 -5.66
N ALA A 21 3.27 -2.20 -6.58
CA ALA A 21 4.59 -1.74 -7.01
C ALA A 21 5.39 -1.09 -5.86
N GLU A 22 4.75 -0.29 -5.00
CA GLU A 22 5.41 0.28 -3.81
C GLU A 22 5.87 -0.80 -2.83
N LEU A 23 5.00 -1.77 -2.54
CA LEU A 23 5.31 -2.90 -1.65
C LEU A 23 6.46 -3.75 -2.21
N PHE A 24 6.44 -3.99 -3.51
CA PHE A 24 7.51 -4.70 -4.20
C PHE A 24 8.83 -3.95 -4.17
N ARG A 25 8.81 -2.61 -4.26
CA ARG A 25 10.01 -1.79 -4.07
C ARG A 25 10.52 -1.90 -2.64
N ALA A 26 9.64 -1.79 -1.64
CA ALA A 26 10.01 -1.97 -0.23
C ALA A 26 10.71 -3.32 0.02
N ALA A 27 10.17 -4.40 -0.56
CA ALA A 27 10.73 -5.75 -0.46
C ALA A 27 12.14 -5.91 -1.04
N ARG A 28 12.50 -5.06 -2.02
CA ARG A 28 13.77 -5.12 -2.75
C ARG A 28 14.83 -4.19 -2.20
N VAL A 29 14.50 -3.37 -1.20
CA VAL A 29 15.47 -2.51 -0.55
C VAL A 29 16.49 -3.38 0.20
N PRO A 30 17.81 -3.10 0.08
CA PRO A 30 18.82 -3.82 0.86
C PRO A 30 18.56 -3.72 2.37
N GLN A 31 18.83 -4.80 3.10
CA GLN A 31 18.56 -4.88 4.55
C GLN A 31 19.21 -3.74 5.38
N HIS A 32 20.31 -3.17 4.90
CA HIS A 32 21.01 -2.06 5.58
C HIS A 32 20.34 -0.70 5.36
N ASP A 33 19.38 -0.58 4.43
CA ASP A 33 18.69 0.68 4.10
C ASP A 33 17.22 0.66 4.55
N VAL A 34 17.03 0.42 5.85
CA VAL A 34 15.69 0.37 6.47
C VAL A 34 14.90 1.67 6.28
N ALA A 35 15.59 2.82 6.20
CA ALA A 35 14.96 4.11 5.99
C ALA A 35 14.29 4.18 4.60
N LEU A 36 14.97 3.72 3.55
CA LEU A 36 14.39 3.67 2.21
C LEU A 36 13.21 2.70 2.14
N ALA A 37 13.30 1.54 2.79
CA ALA A 37 12.19 0.58 2.85
C ALA A 37 10.95 1.20 3.51
N ARG A 38 11.14 1.93 4.62
CA ARG A 38 10.07 2.66 5.31
C ARG A 38 9.42 3.71 4.43
N GLN A 39 10.18 4.48 3.64
CA GLN A 39 9.61 5.45 2.71
C GLN A 39 8.70 4.79 1.66
N MET A 40 9.05 3.60 1.17
CA MET A 40 8.20 2.85 0.24
C MET A 40 6.93 2.33 0.92
N LEU A 41 7.01 1.89 2.18
CA LEU A 41 5.83 1.47 2.96
C LEU A 41 4.91 2.65 3.29
N GLU A 42 5.46 3.81 3.66
CA GLU A 42 4.71 5.07 3.83
C GLU A 42 3.97 5.43 2.55
N ARG A 43 4.65 5.32 1.40
CA ARG A 43 4.05 5.57 0.10
C ARG A 43 2.91 4.58 -0.19
N ALA A 44 3.09 3.29 0.10
CA ALA A 44 2.03 2.30 -0.05
C ALA A 44 0.82 2.63 0.83
N LEU A 45 1.02 3.04 2.09
CA LEU A 45 -0.05 3.48 3.00
C LEU A 45 -0.81 4.69 2.45
N GLU A 46 -0.09 5.71 1.95
CA GLU A 46 -0.71 6.88 1.31
C GLU A 46 -1.61 6.48 0.13
N LEU A 47 -1.14 5.55 -0.71
CA LEU A 47 -1.90 5.07 -1.86
C LEU A 47 -3.14 4.27 -1.45
N VAL A 48 -3.03 3.45 -0.40
CA VAL A 48 -4.19 2.73 0.16
C VAL A 48 -5.21 3.71 0.73
N ASP A 49 -4.78 4.74 1.46
CA ASP A 49 -5.67 5.76 2.02
C ASP A 49 -6.41 6.55 0.94
N LEU A 50 -5.72 6.91 -0.16
CA LEU A 50 -6.39 7.49 -1.32
C LEU A 50 -7.39 6.55 -1.99
N THR A 51 -7.10 5.25 -2.01
CA THR A 51 -7.94 4.22 -2.63
C THR A 51 -9.20 3.96 -1.80
N ILE A 52 -9.08 3.97 -0.45
CA ILE A 52 -10.23 3.90 0.47
C ILE A 52 -11.15 5.11 0.30
N GLY A 53 -10.59 6.29 0.05
CA GLY A 53 -11.35 7.52 -0.19
C GLY A 53 -12.03 7.61 -1.56
N ASP A 54 -11.84 6.64 -2.44
CA ASP A 54 -12.37 6.64 -3.79
C ASP A 54 -13.73 5.93 -3.87
N ALA A 55 -14.72 6.58 -4.49
CA ALA A 55 -16.11 6.15 -4.54
C ALA A 55 -16.28 4.71 -5.05
N LYS A 56 -15.43 4.28 -6.00
CA LYS A 56 -15.48 2.93 -6.58
C LYS A 56 -15.13 1.80 -5.60
N TRP A 57 -14.57 2.10 -4.43
CA TRP A 57 -14.27 1.10 -3.39
C TRP A 57 -15.22 1.15 -2.20
N GLN A 58 -16.21 2.05 -2.18
CA GLN A 58 -17.06 2.25 -1.01
C GLN A 58 -18.09 1.15 -0.78
N GLU A 59 -18.44 0.35 -1.79
CA GLU A 59 -19.32 -0.81 -1.60
C GLU A 59 -18.68 -1.88 -0.70
N ASN A 60 -17.34 -2.00 -0.72
CA ASN A 60 -16.63 -2.94 0.12
C ASN A 60 -15.18 -2.48 0.41
N PRO A 61 -14.97 -1.61 1.42
CA PRO A 61 -13.64 -1.12 1.77
C PRO A 61 -12.82 -2.12 2.61
N LEU A 62 -13.42 -3.22 3.07
CA LEU A 62 -12.79 -4.14 4.02
C LEU A 62 -11.46 -4.73 3.52
N PRO A 63 -11.29 -5.16 2.26
CA PRO A 63 -9.99 -5.64 1.76
C PRO A 63 -8.90 -4.56 1.85
N LEU A 64 -9.22 -3.31 1.51
CA LEU A 64 -8.27 -2.20 1.58
C LEU A 64 -7.90 -1.85 3.02
N LEU A 65 -8.86 -1.90 3.95
CA LEU A 65 -8.60 -1.68 5.37
C LEU A 65 -7.71 -2.77 5.97
N ARG A 66 -7.89 -4.04 5.55
CA ARG A 66 -7.00 -5.14 5.92
C ARG A 66 -5.61 -4.95 5.36
N LEU A 67 -5.51 -4.61 4.07
CA LEU A 67 -4.23 -4.31 3.42
C LEU A 67 -3.49 -3.18 4.15
N ARG A 68 -4.18 -2.08 4.46
CA ARG A 68 -3.64 -0.98 5.26
C ARG A 68 -3.07 -1.46 6.59
N ASN A 69 -3.81 -2.31 7.30
CA ASN A 69 -3.42 -2.83 8.60
C ASN A 69 -2.15 -3.70 8.52
N GLU A 70 -2.06 -4.61 7.55
CA GLU A 70 -0.87 -5.45 7.40
C GLU A 70 0.36 -4.64 6.98
N ILE A 71 0.20 -3.63 6.10
CA ILE A 71 1.29 -2.70 5.78
C ILE A 71 1.73 -1.92 7.03
N ALA A 72 0.79 -1.46 7.87
CA ALA A 72 1.10 -0.76 9.10
C ALA A 72 1.88 -1.64 10.09
N LYS A 73 1.55 -2.93 10.20
CA LYS A 73 2.32 -3.90 11.00
C LYS A 73 3.75 -4.05 10.50
N LEU A 74 3.95 -4.18 9.19
CA LEU A 74 5.30 -4.20 8.60
C LEU A 74 6.07 -2.92 8.94
N TYR A 75 5.42 -1.76 8.80
CA TYR A 75 6.04 -0.45 9.02
C TYR A 75 6.56 -0.28 10.46
N ILE A 76 5.78 -0.71 11.45
CA ILE A 76 6.16 -0.62 12.88
C ILE A 76 6.99 -1.81 13.37
N GLY A 77 7.32 -2.77 12.50
CA GLY A 77 8.10 -3.96 12.84
C GLY A 77 7.34 -4.99 13.70
N GLN A 78 6.00 -5.05 13.58
CA GLN A 78 5.16 -6.08 14.20
C GLN A 78 4.89 -7.28 13.28
N ALA A 79 5.32 -7.19 12.02
CA ALA A 79 5.34 -8.30 11.09
C ALA A 79 6.69 -8.32 10.39
N ASP A 80 7.29 -9.51 10.30
CA ASP A 80 8.59 -9.71 9.65
C ASP A 80 8.47 -10.14 8.18
N ASP A 81 7.24 -10.46 7.75
CA ASP A 81 7.00 -11.11 6.46
C ASP A 81 6.00 -10.36 5.58
N ILE A 82 6.49 -9.99 4.39
CA ILE A 82 5.75 -9.29 3.35
C ILE A 82 4.77 -10.19 2.60
N GLU A 83 4.89 -11.53 2.67
CA GLU A 83 3.95 -12.45 2.00
C GLU A 83 2.52 -12.26 2.53
N SER A 84 2.37 -11.98 3.82
CA SER A 84 1.08 -11.66 4.45
C SER A 84 0.38 -10.46 3.79
N VAL A 85 1.15 -9.50 3.26
CA VAL A 85 0.63 -8.33 2.55
C VAL A 85 0.33 -8.66 1.08
N TYR A 86 1.17 -9.45 0.42
CA TYR A 86 0.92 -9.87 -0.96
C TYR A 86 -0.31 -10.75 -1.12
N ALA A 87 -0.65 -11.54 -0.11
CA ALA A 87 -1.88 -12.35 -0.11
C ALA A 87 -3.18 -11.51 -0.14
N LEU A 88 -3.08 -10.18 0.05
CA LEU A 88 -4.21 -9.25 0.08
C LEU A 88 -4.35 -8.40 -1.21
N LEU A 89 -3.46 -8.58 -2.20
CA LEU A 89 -3.50 -7.92 -3.51
C LEU A 89 -4.10 -8.82 -4.59
#